data_AF-A0A371P3G5-F1
#
_entry.id   AF-A0A371P3G5-F1
#
_cell.length_a   1.000
_cell.length_b   1.000
_cell.length_c   1.000
_cell.angle_alpha   90.00
_cell.angle_beta   90.00
_cell.angle_gamma   90.00
#
_symmetry.space_group_name_H-M   'P 1'
#
loop_
_entity.id
_entity.type
_entity.pdbx_description
1 polymer ?
#
loop_
_entity_poly.entity_id
_entity_poly.type
_entity_poly.pdbx_seq_one_letter_code
_entity_poly.pdbx_strand_id
1 'polypeptide(L)'
;MPDSPDLEAELRKFEGQLDGFDPTGWEIVSQHRNPWGQIPMTGGGKSLGGRSREYMDRLLATQQQPDPKSRRHHYVPRTYLKRWGFGKQNRRIWNLDTVTGEARAFSVNDVCVEENFYRVIGPDGEAHNRVEAMFGVVDTELGRIQSLFERLTDPEDLEFDDLIGLGVTIAVQRMRTAQQRRLRLQHDAWLVAQNPEEFKSIKDPLNPFRLAGIHTELLFTSMWEAADVMTTRSIEVWDDPEGRFWTCDAPVLVPFRKNKGPSLLAAPHILWPVNPHRVIALTNEPSGEKAVIRLATPKERGLVRHAIEQGRERWIFASPEQKDRLPKTKKFGRRTQMRMRCSQWTPRGRYVEPPGCCVEQSDGFSVGPDVALCEQGLHVDAPAMWEHA
;
A
#
# COMPACT_ATOMS: atom_id res chain seq x y z
N MET A 1 -15.70 15.00 -15.74
CA MET A 1 -16.13 14.03 -14.71
C MET A 1 -16.80 12.90 -15.45
N PRO A 2 -16.19 11.70 -15.54
CA PRO A 2 -16.92 10.54 -16.01
C PRO A 2 -17.77 10.01 -14.84
N ASP A 3 -19.03 9.72 -15.12
CA ASP A 3 -19.97 9.11 -14.19
C ASP A 3 -19.37 7.81 -13.62
N SER A 4 -19.35 7.73 -12.29
CA SER A 4 -19.11 6.46 -11.58
C SER A 4 -20.09 5.43 -12.15
N PRO A 5 -19.63 4.26 -12.64
CA PRO A 5 -20.54 3.23 -13.09
C PRO A 5 -21.46 2.87 -11.93
N ASP A 6 -22.74 2.86 -12.23
CA ASP A 6 -23.83 2.50 -11.35
C ASP A 6 -23.59 1.08 -10.82
N LEU A 7 -23.19 0.98 -9.55
CA LEU A 7 -22.88 -0.28 -8.89
C LEU A 7 -24.14 -1.18 -8.84
N GLU A 8 -25.34 -0.59 -8.84
CA GLU A 8 -26.59 -1.33 -8.96
C GLU A 8 -26.77 -1.95 -10.34
N ALA A 9 -26.27 -1.31 -11.40
CA ALA A 9 -26.29 -1.86 -12.75
C ALA A 9 -25.25 -2.98 -12.96
N GLU A 10 -24.11 -2.96 -12.26
CA GLU A 10 -23.18 -4.11 -12.23
C GLU A 10 -23.71 -5.26 -11.35
N LEU A 11 -24.39 -4.98 -10.24
CA LEU A 11 -25.03 -6.02 -9.41
C LEU A 11 -26.21 -6.69 -10.12
N ARG A 12 -27.03 -5.94 -10.87
CA ARG A 12 -28.12 -6.50 -11.71
C ARG A 12 -27.60 -7.32 -12.89
N LYS A 13 -26.37 -7.10 -13.36
CA LYS A 13 -25.72 -7.98 -14.35
C LYS A 13 -25.38 -9.37 -13.78
N PHE A 14 -25.17 -9.47 -12.46
CA PHE A 14 -24.98 -10.75 -11.79
C PHE A 14 -26.32 -11.45 -11.49
N GLU A 15 -27.39 -10.71 -11.19
CA GLU A 15 -28.73 -11.29 -11.00
C GLU A 15 -29.25 -12.00 -12.26
N GLY A 16 -28.97 -11.47 -13.46
CA GLY A 16 -29.28 -12.14 -14.73
C GLY A 16 -28.29 -13.24 -15.17
N GLN A 17 -27.12 -13.36 -14.52
CA GLN A 17 -26.16 -14.45 -14.74
C GLN A 17 -26.39 -15.66 -13.83
N LEU A 18 -27.34 -15.58 -12.90
CA LEU A 18 -27.78 -16.70 -12.08
C LEU A 18 -28.92 -17.50 -12.72
N ASP A 19 -29.55 -16.98 -13.78
CA ASP A 19 -30.48 -17.72 -14.63
C ASP A 19 -29.69 -18.73 -15.50
N GLY A 20 -29.31 -19.85 -14.87
CA GLY A 20 -28.44 -20.87 -15.45
C GLY A 20 -27.34 -21.35 -14.51
N PHE A 21 -27.24 -20.78 -13.30
CA PHE A 21 -26.44 -21.37 -12.24
C PHE A 21 -27.10 -22.67 -11.79
N ASP A 22 -26.51 -23.81 -12.15
CA ASP A 22 -26.87 -25.12 -11.63
C ASP A 22 -26.09 -25.38 -10.33
N PRO A 23 -26.68 -25.19 -9.14
CA PRO A 23 -26.00 -25.42 -7.87
C PRO A 23 -25.71 -26.91 -7.62
N THR A 24 -26.26 -27.84 -8.41
CA THR A 24 -26.16 -29.27 -8.15
C THR A 24 -24.77 -29.86 -8.45
N GLY A 25 -23.90 -29.09 -9.13
CA GLY A 25 -22.49 -29.44 -9.36
C GLY A 25 -21.49 -28.74 -8.43
N TRP A 26 -21.95 -27.88 -7.52
CA TRP A 26 -21.07 -27.13 -6.62
C TRP A 26 -20.99 -27.83 -5.26
N GLU A 27 -19.79 -28.27 -4.90
CA GLU A 27 -19.51 -28.74 -3.55
C GLU A 27 -19.01 -27.57 -2.71
N ILE A 28 -19.59 -27.41 -1.51
CA ILE A 28 -19.03 -26.50 -0.51
C ILE A 28 -17.66 -27.05 -0.11
N VAL A 29 -16.60 -26.49 -0.69
CA VAL A 29 -15.22 -26.94 -0.45
C VAL A 29 -14.77 -26.61 0.98
N SER A 30 -15.28 -25.51 1.55
CA SER A 30 -15.13 -25.19 2.97
C SER A 30 -16.16 -24.15 3.43
N GLN A 31 -16.62 -24.27 4.67
CA GLN A 31 -17.48 -23.30 5.34
C GLN A 31 -16.74 -22.77 6.58
N HIS A 32 -16.61 -21.45 6.68
CA HIS A 32 -15.91 -20.81 7.79
C HIS A 32 -16.87 -19.92 8.58
N ARG A 33 -16.75 -19.94 9.91
CA ARG A 33 -17.56 -19.08 10.78
C ARG A 33 -17.06 -17.65 10.60
N ASN A 34 -17.93 -16.76 10.11
CA ASN A 34 -17.73 -15.32 10.29
C ASN A 34 -18.25 -14.96 11.68
N PRO A 35 -17.39 -14.66 12.67
CA PRO A 35 -17.85 -14.47 14.05
C PRO A 35 -18.82 -13.29 14.21
N TRP A 36 -18.87 -12.36 13.24
CA TRP A 36 -19.78 -11.20 13.27
C TRP A 36 -20.95 -11.27 12.29
N GLY A 37 -21.02 -12.29 11.43
CA GLY A 37 -22.11 -12.44 10.44
C GLY A 37 -22.17 -11.34 9.35
N GLN A 38 -21.16 -10.46 9.26
CA GLN A 38 -21.08 -9.37 8.27
C GLN A 38 -19.72 -9.33 7.59
N ILE A 39 -19.68 -9.04 6.28
CA ILE A 39 -18.41 -8.82 5.57
C ILE A 39 -18.04 -7.35 5.74
N PRO A 40 -16.87 -7.01 6.32
CA PRO A 40 -16.45 -5.63 6.51
C PRO A 40 -16.05 -4.99 5.17
N MET A 41 -17.02 -4.50 4.42
CA MET A 41 -16.81 -3.76 3.16
C MET A 41 -17.03 -2.27 3.41
N THR A 42 -16.10 -1.44 2.96
CA THR A 42 -16.26 0.02 2.99
C THR A 42 -17.19 0.50 1.89
N GLY A 43 -17.27 -0.24 0.77
CA GLY A 43 -18.08 0.15 -0.39
C GLY A 43 -17.63 1.48 -0.99
N GLY A 44 -16.30 1.71 -1.05
CA GLY A 44 -15.74 3.01 -1.42
C GLY A 44 -16.02 4.11 -0.38
N GLY A 45 -16.19 3.73 0.89
CA GLY A 45 -16.56 4.63 1.99
C GLY A 45 -18.08 4.86 2.17
N LYS A 46 -18.94 4.33 1.29
CA LYS A 46 -20.39 4.53 1.33
C LYS A 46 -21.09 3.70 2.41
N SER A 47 -20.52 2.55 2.76
CA SER A 47 -21.11 1.58 3.71
C SER A 47 -20.57 1.73 5.13
N LEU A 48 -19.84 2.82 5.42
CA LEU A 48 -19.24 3.05 6.74
C LEU A 48 -20.28 3.47 7.77
N GLY A 49 -20.31 2.76 8.91
CA GLY A 49 -21.01 3.16 10.13
C GLY A 49 -20.05 3.56 11.26
N GLY A 50 -20.60 3.88 12.43
CA GLY A 50 -19.84 4.01 13.69
C GLY A 50 -18.62 4.94 13.61
N ARG A 51 -17.51 4.51 14.22
CA ARG A 51 -16.24 5.28 14.30
C ARG A 51 -15.63 5.50 12.93
N SER A 52 -15.82 4.55 12.02
CA SER A 52 -15.32 4.62 10.65
C SER A 52 -15.96 5.78 9.87
N ARG A 53 -17.26 6.04 10.11
CA ARG A 53 -17.96 7.20 9.53
C ARG A 53 -17.48 8.52 10.14
N GLU A 54 -17.34 8.59 11.46
CA GLU A 54 -16.83 9.80 12.14
C GLU A 54 -15.40 10.17 11.68
N TYR A 55 -14.56 9.15 11.46
CA TYR A 55 -13.24 9.32 10.85
C TYR A 55 -13.35 9.96 9.46
N MET A 56 -14.23 9.44 8.59
CA MET A 56 -14.43 9.97 7.24
C MET A 56 -14.94 11.40 7.25
N ASP A 57 -15.91 11.71 8.11
CA ASP A 57 -16.47 13.05 8.23
C ASP A 57 -15.41 14.07 8.69
N ARG A 58 -14.52 13.69 9.61
CA ARG A 58 -13.37 14.53 10.02
C ARG A 58 -12.37 14.72 8.87
N LEU A 59 -12.09 13.67 8.09
CA LEU A 59 -11.21 13.75 6.93
C LEU A 59 -11.76 14.74 5.89
N LEU A 60 -13.06 14.64 5.58
CA LEU A 60 -13.75 15.54 4.63
C LEU A 60 -13.81 16.98 5.15
N ALA A 61 -14.11 17.19 6.43
CA ALA A 61 -14.12 18.51 7.05
C ALA A 61 -12.75 19.21 6.95
N THR A 62 -11.67 18.44 6.90
CA THR A 62 -10.30 18.97 6.79
C THR A 62 -10.00 19.57 5.41
N GLN A 63 -10.74 19.19 4.36
CA GLN A 63 -10.57 19.76 3.01
C GLN A 63 -10.81 21.27 2.96
N GLN A 64 -11.61 21.80 3.90
CA GLN A 64 -11.96 23.22 3.99
C GLN A 64 -11.05 24.02 4.93
N GLN A 65 -10.01 23.40 5.50
CA GLN A 65 -9.11 24.10 6.41
C GLN A 65 -8.12 25.01 5.66
N PRO A 66 -7.64 26.09 6.33
CA PRO A 66 -6.57 26.92 5.80
C PRO A 66 -5.32 26.10 5.46
N ASP A 67 -4.56 26.57 4.47
CA ASP A 67 -3.35 25.89 4.03
C ASP A 67 -2.26 25.87 5.13
N PRO A 68 -1.78 24.68 5.59
CA PRO A 68 -0.74 24.62 6.59
C PRO A 68 0.62 25.08 6.04
N LYS A 69 1.40 25.74 6.91
CA LYS A 69 2.74 26.28 6.58
C LYS A 69 3.85 25.22 6.53
N SER A 70 3.56 23.96 6.84
CA SER A 70 4.59 22.91 6.93
C SER A 70 5.25 22.69 5.57
N ARG A 71 6.57 22.57 5.58
CA ARG A 71 7.35 22.21 4.39
C ARG A 71 7.92 20.80 4.51
N ARG A 72 8.01 20.21 5.70
CA ARG A 72 8.61 18.88 5.91
C ARG A 72 7.52 17.86 6.18
N HIS A 73 7.36 16.92 5.26
CA HIS A 73 6.27 15.97 5.28
C HIS A 73 6.79 14.55 5.52
N HIS A 74 6.29 13.91 6.59
CA HIS A 74 6.55 12.51 6.84
C HIS A 74 5.74 11.64 5.90
N TYR A 75 6.40 10.75 5.17
CA TYR A 75 5.74 9.74 4.37
C TYR A 75 5.58 8.40 5.10
N VAL A 76 6.44 8.13 6.08
CA VAL A 76 6.11 7.17 7.14
C VAL A 76 5.72 7.95 8.40
N PRO A 77 4.50 7.78 8.94
CA PRO A 77 4.02 8.55 10.08
C PRO A 77 4.93 8.47 11.30
N ARG A 78 5.17 9.60 11.97
CA ARG A 78 6.00 9.62 13.19
C ARG A 78 5.46 8.72 14.29
N THR A 79 4.13 8.65 14.41
CA THR A 79 3.46 7.77 15.38
C THR A 79 3.86 6.31 15.16
N TYR A 80 3.92 5.88 13.89
CA TYR A 80 4.41 4.55 13.52
C TYR A 80 5.88 4.35 13.91
N LEU A 81 6.75 5.26 13.48
CA LEU A 81 8.20 5.18 13.67
C LEU A 81 8.62 5.15 15.15
N LYS A 82 7.87 5.80 16.05
CA LYS A 82 8.15 5.78 17.50
C LYS A 82 8.11 4.37 18.11
N ARG A 83 7.36 3.42 17.52
CA ARG A 83 7.34 2.01 17.98
C ARG A 83 8.60 1.23 17.61
N TRP A 84 9.42 1.81 16.74
CA TRP A 84 10.73 1.31 16.35
C TRP A 84 11.86 2.08 17.03
N GLY A 85 11.52 3.03 17.89
CA GLY A 85 12.47 3.92 18.52
C GLY A 85 13.20 3.31 19.71
N PHE A 86 14.45 3.71 19.90
CA PHE A 86 15.27 3.45 21.08
C PHE A 86 15.72 4.76 21.73
N GLY A 87 16.37 4.63 22.89
CA GLY A 87 16.87 5.75 23.68
C GLY A 87 15.76 6.52 24.41
N LYS A 88 16.08 7.71 24.93
CA LYS A 88 15.14 8.51 25.72
C LYS A 88 13.88 8.83 24.91
N GLN A 89 12.73 8.35 25.39
CA GLN A 89 11.40 8.55 24.78
C GLN A 89 11.27 8.01 23.34
N ASN A 90 12.03 6.96 22.95
CA ASN A 90 11.94 6.33 21.63
C ASN A 90 12.12 7.32 20.46
N ARG A 91 13.02 8.29 20.64
CA ARG A 91 13.22 9.40 19.69
C ARG A 91 14.21 9.08 18.56
N ARG A 92 14.94 7.97 18.64
CA ARG A 92 15.92 7.58 17.62
C ARG A 92 15.60 6.22 17.04
N ILE A 93 15.83 6.04 15.74
CA ILE A 93 15.71 4.75 15.06
C ILE A 93 16.98 4.49 14.27
N TRP A 94 17.32 3.22 14.07
CA TRP A 94 18.35 2.87 13.11
C TRP A 94 17.74 2.80 11.71
N ASN A 95 18.47 3.35 10.75
CA ASN A 95 18.12 3.33 9.35
C ASN A 95 19.30 2.78 8.55
N LEU A 96 19.06 1.75 7.75
CA LEU A 96 19.99 1.28 6.72
C LEU A 96 19.53 1.85 5.39
N ASP A 97 20.36 2.67 4.78
CA ASP A 97 20.17 3.13 3.41
C ASP A 97 20.63 2.01 2.46
N THR A 98 19.73 1.49 1.63
CA THR A 98 20.03 0.31 0.80
C THR A 98 20.86 0.63 -0.43
N VAL A 99 20.96 1.91 -0.81
CA VAL A 99 21.79 2.40 -1.92
C VAL A 99 23.26 2.45 -1.50
N THR A 100 23.52 3.06 -0.35
CA THR A 100 24.88 3.25 0.19
C THR A 100 25.35 2.05 1.04
N GLY A 101 24.42 1.26 1.56
CA GLY A 101 24.70 0.19 2.53
C GLY A 101 25.01 0.71 3.94
N GLU A 102 24.81 2.01 4.20
CA GLU A 102 25.19 2.61 5.46
C GLU A 102 24.06 2.58 6.50
N ALA A 103 24.39 2.10 7.71
CA ALA A 103 23.48 2.05 8.85
C ALA A 103 23.78 3.17 9.87
N ARG A 104 22.87 4.14 9.98
CA ARG A 104 22.98 5.29 10.90
C ARG A 104 21.74 5.43 11.79
N ALA A 105 21.92 6.04 12.95
CA ALA A 105 20.82 6.34 13.86
C ALA A 105 20.29 7.76 13.61
N PHE A 106 19.02 7.87 13.25
CA PHE A 106 18.34 9.14 12.98
C PHE A 106 17.34 9.49 14.07
N SER A 107 17.02 10.77 14.21
CA SER A 107 15.85 11.20 14.97
C SER A 107 14.58 10.81 14.19
N VAL A 108 13.53 10.40 14.90
CA VAL A 108 12.22 10.10 14.29
C VAL A 108 11.65 11.30 13.53
N ASN A 109 12.04 12.54 13.88
CA ASN A 109 11.62 13.73 13.14
C ASN A 109 12.36 13.91 11.81
N ASP A 110 13.47 13.22 11.60
CA ASP A 110 14.40 13.45 10.49
C ASP A 110 14.54 12.25 9.54
N VAL A 111 13.74 11.22 9.75
CA VAL A 111 13.70 10.01 8.93
C VAL A 111 12.34 9.86 8.27
N CYS A 112 12.33 9.28 7.06
CA CYS A 112 11.13 9.13 6.23
C CYS A 112 10.35 10.44 6.06
N VAL A 113 11.09 11.53 5.85
CA VAL A 113 10.59 12.88 5.69
C VAL A 113 11.19 13.49 4.43
N GLU A 114 10.38 14.25 3.70
CA GLU A 114 10.82 14.95 2.50
C GLU A 114 10.17 16.34 2.44
N GLU A 115 10.87 17.31 1.87
CA GLU A 115 10.31 18.65 1.74
C GLU A 115 9.22 18.67 0.66
N ASN A 116 8.08 19.31 0.95
CA ASN A 116 6.97 19.50 0.02
C ASN A 116 6.40 18.20 -0.56
N PHE A 117 6.58 17.05 0.12
CA PHE A 117 6.10 15.75 -0.39
C PHE A 117 4.59 15.77 -0.69
N TYR A 118 3.74 16.26 0.22
CA TYR A 118 2.29 16.43 0.00
C TYR A 118 1.88 17.80 -0.53
N ARG A 119 2.83 18.57 -1.07
CA ARG A 119 2.45 19.81 -1.73
C ARG A 119 1.86 19.47 -3.09
N VAL A 120 0.61 19.87 -3.30
CA VAL A 120 -0.18 19.55 -4.50
C VAL A 120 -0.76 20.84 -5.10
N ILE A 121 -1.13 20.78 -6.37
CA ILE A 121 -1.80 21.88 -7.07
C ILE A 121 -3.31 21.69 -6.94
N GLY A 122 -4.01 22.70 -6.42
CA GLY A 122 -5.46 22.70 -6.32
C GLY A 122 -6.16 23.00 -7.66
N PRO A 123 -7.50 22.91 -7.72
CA PRO A 123 -8.27 23.29 -8.90
C PRO A 123 -8.11 24.77 -9.30
N ASP A 124 -7.70 25.61 -8.35
CA ASP A 124 -7.37 27.04 -8.54
C ASP A 124 -5.99 27.26 -9.19
N GLY A 125 -5.20 26.21 -9.38
CA GLY A 125 -3.83 26.28 -9.92
C GLY A 125 -2.77 26.62 -8.88
N GLU A 126 -3.15 26.82 -7.61
CA GLU A 126 -2.23 27.21 -6.54
C GLU A 126 -1.70 25.98 -5.77
N ALA A 127 -0.43 26.03 -5.41
CA ALA A 127 0.23 24.92 -4.71
C ALA A 127 0.03 25.01 -3.20
N HIS A 128 -0.63 24.02 -2.61
CA HIS A 128 -1.01 23.98 -1.20
C HIS A 128 -0.62 22.65 -0.51
N ASN A 129 -0.63 22.64 0.82
CA ASN A 129 -0.30 21.53 1.72
C ASN A 129 -1.51 20.98 2.50
N ARG A 130 -2.76 21.38 2.20
CA ARG A 130 -3.98 20.89 2.91
C ARG A 130 -4.07 19.36 3.06
N VAL A 131 -3.48 18.62 2.14
CA VAL A 131 -3.34 17.16 2.19
C VAL A 131 -2.62 16.69 3.47
N GLU A 132 -1.65 17.44 3.98
CA GLU A 132 -0.98 17.16 5.24
C GLU A 132 -1.96 17.17 6.42
N ALA A 133 -2.89 18.14 6.47
CA ALA A 133 -3.90 18.20 7.51
C ALA A 133 -4.82 16.98 7.45
N MET A 134 -5.21 16.54 6.24
CA MET A 134 -5.99 15.30 6.06
C MET A 134 -5.21 14.10 6.60
N PHE A 135 -3.92 14.00 6.31
CA PHE A 135 -3.07 12.95 6.88
C PHE A 135 -2.92 13.02 8.39
N GLY A 136 -3.10 14.19 9.02
CA GLY A 136 -3.17 14.31 10.48
C GLY A 136 -4.34 13.52 11.08
N VAL A 137 -5.50 13.51 10.41
CA VAL A 137 -6.66 12.68 10.79
C VAL A 137 -6.32 11.20 10.65
N VAL A 138 -5.69 10.82 9.53
CA VAL A 138 -5.28 9.44 9.28
C VAL A 138 -4.23 8.96 10.28
N ASP A 139 -3.26 9.79 10.62
CA ASP A 139 -2.19 9.46 11.55
C ASP A 139 -2.71 9.26 12.99
N THR A 140 -3.84 9.89 13.33
CA THR A 140 -4.56 9.65 14.59
C THR A 140 -5.18 8.25 14.60
N GLU A 141 -5.86 7.86 13.53
CA GLU A 141 -6.48 6.54 13.39
C GLU A 141 -5.43 5.43 13.33
N LEU A 142 -4.34 5.66 12.60
CA LEU A 142 -3.17 4.78 12.60
C LEU A 142 -2.63 4.57 14.01
N GLY A 143 -2.48 5.64 14.79
CA GLY A 143 -1.98 5.57 16.17
C GLY A 143 -2.88 4.72 17.07
N ARG A 144 -4.20 4.84 16.88
CA ARG A 144 -5.21 4.02 17.57
C ARG A 144 -5.08 2.55 17.20
N ILE A 145 -5.12 2.21 15.91
CA ILE A 145 -5.01 0.84 15.40
C ILE A 145 -3.69 0.20 15.78
N GLN A 146 -2.58 0.94 15.67
CA GLN A 146 -1.27 0.43 16.06
C GLN A 146 -1.23 0.10 17.56
N SER A 147 -1.82 0.95 18.41
CA SER A 147 -1.89 0.73 19.86
C SER A 147 -2.87 -0.38 20.26
N LEU A 148 -3.91 -0.62 19.46
CA LEU A 148 -4.81 -1.76 19.60
C LEU A 148 -4.05 -3.06 19.33
N PHE A 149 -3.47 -3.20 18.14
CA PHE A 149 -2.76 -4.42 17.75
C PHE A 149 -1.49 -4.68 18.54
N GLU A 150 -0.81 -3.66 19.05
CA GLU A 150 0.32 -3.82 19.98
C GLU A 150 -0.10 -4.46 21.32
N ARG A 151 -1.33 -4.23 21.77
CA ARG A 151 -1.83 -4.68 23.08
C ARG A 151 -2.85 -5.81 22.99
N LEU A 152 -3.27 -6.20 21.79
CA LEU A 152 -4.25 -7.27 21.58
C LEU A 152 -3.74 -8.58 22.18
N THR A 153 -4.51 -9.15 23.10
CA THR A 153 -4.22 -10.44 23.75
C THR A 153 -5.28 -11.49 23.45
N ASP A 154 -6.52 -11.06 23.18
CA ASP A 154 -7.62 -11.91 22.77
C ASP A 154 -8.17 -11.38 21.42
N PRO A 155 -8.20 -12.21 20.35
CA PRO A 155 -8.78 -11.80 19.07
C PRO A 155 -10.27 -11.41 19.15
N GLU A 156 -11.01 -11.92 20.13
CA GLU A 156 -12.44 -11.60 20.32
C GLU A 156 -12.67 -10.18 20.82
N ASP A 157 -11.63 -9.50 21.31
CA ASP A 157 -11.68 -8.07 21.67
C ASP A 157 -11.78 -7.16 20.43
N LEU A 158 -11.60 -7.70 19.22
CA LEU A 158 -11.68 -6.92 17.99
C LEU A 158 -13.14 -6.61 17.62
N GLU A 159 -13.43 -5.32 17.50
CA GLU A 159 -14.71 -4.87 16.97
C GLU A 159 -14.67 -4.78 15.44
N PHE A 160 -15.86 -4.76 14.83
CA PHE A 160 -16.00 -4.56 13.38
C PHE A 160 -15.30 -3.28 12.89
N ASP A 161 -15.44 -2.18 13.62
CA ASP A 161 -14.79 -0.90 13.30
C ASP A 161 -13.25 -0.99 13.37
N ASP A 162 -12.69 -1.90 14.15
CA ASP A 162 -11.25 -2.10 14.21
C ASP A 162 -10.71 -2.78 12.95
N LEU A 163 -11.50 -3.66 12.32
CA LEU A 163 -11.16 -4.29 11.05
C LEU A 163 -11.13 -3.27 9.91
N ILE A 164 -12.15 -2.40 9.86
CA ILE A 164 -12.21 -1.30 8.89
C ILE A 164 -11.03 -0.36 9.10
N GLY A 165 -10.79 0.07 10.35
CA GLY A 165 -9.67 0.94 10.68
C GLY A 165 -8.30 0.31 10.34
N LEU A 166 -8.13 -0.99 10.55
CA LEU A 166 -6.94 -1.74 10.13
C LEU A 166 -6.77 -1.71 8.60
N GLY A 167 -7.84 -2.02 7.86
CA GLY A 167 -7.81 -2.05 6.40
C GLY A 167 -7.42 -0.68 5.81
N VAL A 168 -8.05 0.39 6.29
CA VAL A 168 -7.74 1.77 5.89
C VAL A 168 -6.31 2.14 6.28
N THR A 169 -5.88 1.84 7.51
CA THR A 169 -4.54 2.16 8.01
C THR A 169 -3.44 1.48 7.19
N ILE A 170 -3.63 0.20 6.84
CA ILE A 170 -2.70 -0.56 5.99
C ILE A 170 -2.74 -0.02 4.55
N ALA A 171 -3.92 0.25 4.00
CA ALA A 171 -4.06 0.81 2.66
C ALA A 171 -3.33 2.15 2.52
N VAL A 172 -3.54 3.09 3.45
CA VAL A 172 -2.85 4.40 3.44
C VAL A 172 -1.34 4.21 3.52
N GLN A 173 -0.86 3.46 4.53
CA GLN A 173 0.59 3.30 4.72
C GLN A 173 1.27 2.66 3.52
N ARG A 174 0.59 1.75 2.82
CA ARG A 174 1.11 1.16 1.57
C ARG A 174 1.28 2.21 0.49
N MET A 175 0.32 3.11 0.35
CA MET A 175 0.27 4.09 -0.75
C MET A 175 1.10 5.35 -0.48
N ARG A 176 1.27 5.73 0.79
CA ARG A 176 1.94 6.95 1.25
C ARG A 176 3.47 6.77 1.30
N THR A 177 4.12 6.31 0.23
CA THR A 177 5.57 6.01 0.26
C THR A 177 6.33 6.65 -0.90
N ALA A 178 7.61 6.98 -0.69
CA ALA A 178 8.50 7.46 -1.75
C ALA A 178 8.60 6.43 -2.89
N GLN A 179 8.65 5.14 -2.54
CA GLN A 179 8.62 4.04 -3.51
C GLN A 179 7.37 4.11 -4.41
N GLN A 180 6.17 4.28 -3.84
CA GLN A 180 4.95 4.40 -4.66
C GLN A 180 4.97 5.66 -5.53
N ARG A 181 5.44 6.80 -5.01
CA ARG A 181 5.62 8.02 -5.81
C ARG A 181 6.52 7.77 -7.02
N ARG A 182 7.66 7.11 -6.82
CA ARG A 182 8.60 6.75 -7.89
C ARG A 182 7.99 5.81 -8.92
N LEU A 183 7.25 4.79 -8.50
CA LEU A 183 6.53 3.90 -9.42
C LEU A 183 5.49 4.66 -10.26
N ARG A 184 4.82 5.66 -9.67
CA ARG A 184 3.88 6.48 -10.42
C ARG A 184 4.57 7.43 -11.40
N LEU A 185 5.76 7.94 -11.09
CA LEU A 185 6.59 8.68 -12.06
C LEU A 185 6.97 7.78 -13.25
N GLN A 186 7.32 6.51 -13.01
CA GLN A 186 7.56 5.54 -14.09
C GLN A 186 6.30 5.31 -14.93
N HIS A 187 5.13 5.21 -14.30
CA HIS A 187 3.87 5.06 -15.04
C HIS A 187 3.51 6.32 -15.86
N ASP A 188 3.72 7.51 -15.32
CA ASP A 188 3.49 8.77 -16.05
C ASP A 188 4.39 8.87 -17.28
N ALA A 189 5.69 8.56 -17.13
CA ALA A 189 6.63 8.51 -18.26
C ALA A 189 6.17 7.53 -19.36
N TRP A 190 5.56 6.40 -18.98
CA TRP A 190 4.94 5.48 -19.93
C TRP A 190 3.74 6.09 -20.64
N LEU A 191 2.81 6.70 -19.90
CA LEU A 191 1.60 7.33 -20.46
C LEU A 191 1.94 8.47 -21.44
N VAL A 192 2.92 9.31 -21.09
CA VAL A 192 3.43 10.37 -21.96
C VAL A 192 3.99 9.79 -23.26
N ALA A 193 4.72 8.67 -23.19
CA ALA A 193 5.23 8.00 -24.39
C ALA A 193 4.11 7.43 -25.27
N GLN A 194 3.01 6.94 -24.68
CA GLN A 194 1.88 6.39 -25.45
C GLN A 194 1.03 7.46 -26.11
N ASN A 195 0.86 8.63 -25.48
CA ASN A 195 0.03 9.71 -26.02
C ASN A 195 0.64 11.09 -25.72
N PRO A 196 1.70 11.48 -26.44
CA PRO A 196 2.44 12.70 -26.12
C PRO A 196 1.59 13.97 -26.28
N GLU A 197 0.62 14.01 -27.20
CA GLU A 197 -0.19 15.22 -27.44
C GLU A 197 -1.25 15.45 -26.35
N GLU A 198 -1.94 14.39 -25.89
CA GLU A 198 -2.91 14.54 -24.79
C GLU A 198 -2.22 14.82 -23.46
N PHE A 199 -1.10 14.17 -23.15
CA PHE A 199 -0.42 14.38 -21.88
C PHE A 199 0.38 15.69 -21.80
N LYS A 200 0.73 16.31 -22.93
CA LYS A 200 1.21 17.72 -22.97
C LYS A 200 0.15 18.73 -22.52
N SER A 201 -1.14 18.39 -22.62
CA SER A 201 -2.27 19.31 -22.39
C SER A 201 -2.70 19.45 -20.92
N ILE A 202 -2.10 18.69 -20.00
CA ILE A 202 -2.34 18.85 -18.55
C ILE A 202 -1.56 20.09 -18.09
N LYS A 203 -2.28 21.21 -18.00
CA LYS A 203 -1.81 22.57 -17.68
C LYS A 203 -0.54 22.59 -16.81
N ASP A 204 0.56 23.02 -17.42
CA ASP A 204 1.92 23.16 -16.89
C ASP A 204 2.69 21.85 -16.60
N PRO A 205 3.29 21.22 -17.63
CA PRO A 205 4.15 20.05 -17.46
C PRO A 205 5.44 20.34 -16.67
N LEU A 206 5.81 21.60 -16.45
CA LEU A 206 7.00 22.00 -15.71
C LEU A 206 6.75 22.16 -14.21
N ASN A 207 5.49 22.12 -13.75
CA ASN A 207 5.19 22.28 -12.34
C ASN A 207 5.57 21.00 -11.54
N PRO A 208 6.52 21.09 -10.59
CA PRO A 208 7.01 19.93 -9.85
C PRO A 208 5.95 19.29 -8.94
N PHE A 209 4.86 20.00 -8.64
CA PHE A 209 3.79 19.53 -7.75
C PHE A 209 2.60 18.89 -8.49
N ARG A 210 2.56 18.95 -9.83
CA ARG A 210 1.47 18.36 -10.64
C ARG A 210 1.34 16.86 -10.39
N LEU A 211 2.46 16.15 -10.50
CA LEU A 211 2.51 14.70 -10.29
C LEU A 211 2.19 14.33 -8.84
N ALA A 212 2.61 15.16 -7.88
CA ALA A 212 2.23 14.98 -6.48
C ALA A 212 0.71 15.05 -6.27
N GLY A 213 0.01 15.94 -6.98
CA GLY A 213 -1.45 16.05 -6.99
C GLY A 213 -2.12 14.78 -7.49
N ILE A 214 -1.78 14.33 -8.70
CA ILE A 214 -2.31 13.10 -9.30
C ILE A 214 -2.06 11.89 -8.38
N HIS A 215 -0.85 11.77 -7.83
CA HIS A 215 -0.52 10.65 -6.94
C HIS A 215 -1.34 10.68 -5.65
N THR A 216 -1.59 11.87 -5.11
CA THR A 216 -2.38 12.03 -3.89
C THR A 216 -3.85 11.72 -4.13
N GLU A 217 -4.41 12.15 -5.25
CA GLU A 217 -5.77 11.80 -5.65
C GLU A 217 -5.93 10.30 -5.86
N LEU A 218 -5.00 9.68 -6.60
CA LEU A 218 -4.96 8.22 -6.77
C LEU A 218 -4.79 7.50 -5.44
N LEU A 219 -4.02 8.06 -4.50
CA LEU A 219 -3.89 7.52 -3.15
C LEU A 219 -5.25 7.43 -2.47
N PHE A 220 -6.00 8.54 -2.40
CA PHE A 220 -7.29 8.53 -1.71
C PHE A 220 -8.35 7.68 -2.41
N THR A 221 -8.33 7.62 -3.75
CA THR A 221 -9.29 6.80 -4.51
C THR A 221 -8.99 5.32 -4.39
N SER A 222 -7.75 4.86 -4.61
CA SER A 222 -7.43 3.43 -4.52
C SER A 222 -7.29 2.90 -3.10
N MET A 223 -7.17 3.77 -2.09
CA MET A 223 -7.08 3.37 -0.68
C MET A 223 -8.31 2.57 -0.25
N TRP A 224 -9.51 2.95 -0.68
CA TRP A 224 -10.74 2.28 -0.27
C TRP A 224 -10.88 0.89 -0.90
N GLU A 225 -10.58 0.77 -2.19
CA GLU A 225 -10.54 -0.54 -2.87
C GLU A 225 -9.50 -1.44 -2.21
N ALA A 226 -8.33 -0.90 -1.87
CA ALA A 226 -7.31 -1.65 -1.15
C ALA A 226 -7.80 -2.04 0.26
N ALA A 227 -8.49 -1.15 0.98
CA ALA A 227 -9.05 -1.41 2.30
C ALA A 227 -10.06 -2.57 2.25
N ASP A 228 -10.93 -2.62 1.24
CA ASP A 228 -11.90 -3.72 1.05
C ASP A 228 -11.20 -5.07 0.83
N VAL A 229 -10.05 -5.08 0.14
CA VAL A 229 -9.22 -6.29 0.02
C VAL A 229 -8.56 -6.66 1.35
N MET A 230 -8.18 -5.67 2.17
CA MET A 230 -7.55 -5.93 3.48
C MET A 230 -8.55 -6.47 4.49
N THR A 231 -9.74 -5.90 4.54
CA THR A 231 -10.77 -6.24 5.52
C THR A 231 -11.39 -7.60 5.28
N THR A 232 -11.37 -8.12 4.04
CA THR A 232 -11.88 -9.46 3.70
C THR A 232 -10.95 -10.58 4.14
N ARG A 233 -9.66 -10.31 4.38
CA ARG A 233 -8.64 -11.30 4.75
C ARG A 233 -8.73 -11.76 6.20
N SER A 234 -8.24 -12.96 6.48
CA SER A 234 -7.99 -13.39 7.86
C SER A 234 -6.76 -12.67 8.41
N ILE A 235 -6.77 -12.41 9.72
CA ILE A 235 -5.75 -11.69 10.46
C ILE A 235 -4.94 -12.71 11.25
N GLU A 236 -3.63 -12.67 11.09
CA GLU A 236 -2.72 -13.36 11.98
C GLU A 236 -1.84 -12.34 12.69
N VAL A 237 -1.78 -12.42 14.01
CA VAL A 237 -0.86 -11.65 14.84
C VAL A 237 0.32 -12.55 15.19
N TRP A 238 1.48 -12.21 14.64
CA TRP A 238 2.72 -12.95 14.85
C TRP A 238 3.55 -12.29 15.93
N ASP A 239 3.74 -12.99 17.04
CA ASP A 239 4.54 -12.53 18.18
C ASP A 239 5.96 -13.09 18.15
N ASP A 240 6.93 -12.21 18.31
CA ASP A 240 8.33 -12.55 18.48
C ASP A 240 8.88 -11.91 19.77
N PRO A 241 8.92 -12.67 20.88
CA PRO A 241 9.40 -12.17 22.18
C PRO A 241 10.83 -11.60 22.11
N GLU A 242 11.66 -12.10 21.19
CA GLU A 242 13.04 -11.64 21.00
C GLU A 242 13.16 -10.34 20.19
N GLY A 243 12.05 -9.78 19.70
CA GLY A 243 12.04 -8.47 19.05
C GLY A 243 12.82 -8.44 17.74
N ARG A 244 12.69 -9.45 16.87
CA ARG A 244 13.55 -9.62 15.69
C ARG A 244 12.90 -9.16 14.38
N PHE A 245 11.68 -8.64 14.41
CA PHE A 245 11.10 -8.02 13.23
C PHE A 245 11.75 -6.68 12.92
N TRP A 246 11.70 -6.32 11.64
CA TRP A 246 12.14 -5.04 11.09
C TRP A 246 10.96 -4.38 10.36
N THR A 247 11.12 -3.10 10.02
CA THR A 247 10.26 -2.41 9.06
C THR A 247 11.10 -1.66 8.04
N CYS A 248 10.48 -0.83 7.23
CA CYS A 248 11.13 -0.05 6.20
C CYS A 248 10.34 1.24 5.90
N ASP A 249 10.81 1.97 4.90
CA ASP A 249 10.20 3.17 4.37
C ASP A 249 8.92 2.92 3.55
N ALA A 250 8.56 1.65 3.34
CA ALA A 250 7.25 1.21 2.87
C ALA A 250 6.69 0.12 3.83
N PRO A 251 6.09 0.51 4.98
CA PRO A 251 5.81 -0.38 6.10
C PRO A 251 4.88 -1.57 5.81
N VAL A 252 4.10 -1.48 4.74
CA VAL A 252 3.19 -2.56 4.33
C VAL A 252 3.86 -3.37 3.23
N LEU A 253 4.15 -4.62 3.54
CA LEU A 253 4.95 -5.51 2.73
C LEU A 253 4.07 -6.51 1.99
N VAL A 254 4.26 -6.56 0.68
CA VAL A 254 3.70 -7.62 -0.18
C VAL A 254 4.88 -8.36 -0.79
N PRO A 255 5.21 -9.58 -0.34
CA PRO A 255 6.37 -10.32 -0.83
C PRO A 255 6.26 -10.65 -2.32
N PHE A 256 7.35 -10.46 -3.07
CA PHE A 256 7.43 -10.86 -4.47
C PHE A 256 7.55 -12.37 -4.61
N ARG A 257 6.91 -12.91 -5.66
CA ARG A 257 7.04 -14.31 -6.09
C ARG A 257 7.73 -14.34 -7.45
N LYS A 258 8.89 -15.00 -7.56
CA LYS A 258 9.68 -15.05 -8.80
C LYS A 258 9.91 -13.66 -9.41
N ASN A 259 10.22 -12.67 -8.55
CA ASN A 259 10.41 -11.26 -8.92
C ASN A 259 9.17 -10.50 -9.45
N LYS A 260 7.97 -11.11 -9.41
CA LYS A 260 6.69 -10.44 -9.70
C LYS A 260 5.95 -10.16 -8.39
N GLY A 261 5.48 -8.93 -8.22
CA GLY A 261 4.59 -8.54 -7.14
C GLY A 261 3.20 -9.10 -7.43
N PRO A 262 2.61 -9.90 -6.53
CA PRO A 262 1.22 -10.34 -6.70
C PRO A 262 0.27 -9.14 -6.55
N SER A 263 -0.92 -9.23 -7.15
CA SER A 263 -2.00 -8.31 -6.84
C SER A 263 -2.39 -8.43 -5.36
N LEU A 264 -3.01 -7.39 -4.79
CA LEU A 264 -3.48 -7.45 -3.41
C LEU A 264 -4.48 -8.57 -3.18
N LEU A 265 -5.26 -8.97 -4.18
CA LEU A 265 -6.19 -10.11 -4.09
C LEU A 265 -5.43 -11.45 -4.06
N ALA A 266 -4.44 -11.61 -4.95
CA ALA A 266 -3.69 -12.86 -5.09
C ALA A 266 -2.51 -12.99 -4.10
N ALA A 267 -2.18 -11.93 -3.36
CA ALA A 267 -1.11 -11.93 -2.38
C ALA A 267 -1.42 -12.93 -1.28
N PRO A 268 -0.53 -13.89 -0.97
CA PRO A 268 -0.77 -14.83 0.11
C PRO A 268 -0.81 -14.12 1.46
N HIS A 269 0.13 -13.21 1.64
CA HIS A 269 0.28 -12.42 2.86
C HIS A 269 0.47 -10.96 2.50
N ILE A 270 -0.18 -10.09 3.27
CA ILE A 270 0.10 -8.67 3.33
C ILE A 270 0.55 -8.39 4.75
N LEU A 271 1.81 -8.03 4.91
CA LEU A 271 2.47 -7.96 6.22
C LEU A 271 2.58 -6.50 6.65
N TRP A 272 2.23 -6.23 7.89
CA TRP A 272 2.38 -4.93 8.51
C TRP A 272 3.07 -5.10 9.87
N PRO A 273 4.41 -4.94 9.92
CA PRO A 273 5.14 -4.91 11.17
C PRO A 273 4.66 -3.74 12.04
N VAL A 274 4.19 -4.01 13.25
CA VAL A 274 3.66 -2.98 14.16
C VAL A 274 4.78 -2.39 15.01
N ASN A 275 5.65 -3.28 15.49
CA ASN A 275 6.84 -2.99 16.30
C ASN A 275 7.83 -4.17 16.15
N PRO A 276 9.01 -4.15 16.80
CA PRO A 276 10.00 -5.24 16.70
C PRO A 276 9.51 -6.62 17.14
N HIS A 277 8.48 -6.67 17.98
CA HIS A 277 7.95 -7.88 18.60
C HIS A 277 6.68 -8.41 17.93
N ARG A 278 6.04 -7.63 17.04
CA ARG A 278 4.72 -7.98 16.52
C ARG A 278 4.53 -7.58 15.06
N VAL A 279 4.00 -8.51 14.28
CA VAL A 279 3.59 -8.31 12.88
C VAL A 279 2.13 -8.70 12.73
N ILE A 280 1.37 -7.90 11.98
CA ILE A 280 0.04 -8.29 11.50
C ILE A 280 0.19 -8.82 10.08
N ALA A 281 -0.29 -10.04 9.85
CA ALA A 281 -0.31 -10.64 8.54
C ALA A 281 -1.76 -10.84 8.10
N LEU A 282 -2.15 -10.18 7.02
CA LEU A 282 -3.44 -10.40 6.38
C LEU A 282 -3.29 -11.53 5.35
N THR A 283 -3.83 -12.70 5.69
CA THR A 283 -3.72 -13.92 4.88
C THR A 283 -4.95 -14.15 4.02
N ASN A 284 -4.74 -14.75 2.84
CA ASN A 284 -5.82 -15.26 2.00
C ASN A 284 -6.13 -16.75 2.26
N GLU A 285 -5.38 -17.40 3.15
CA GLU A 285 -5.62 -18.77 3.59
C GLU A 285 -6.57 -18.74 4.79
N PRO A 286 -7.81 -19.26 4.67
CA PRO A 286 -8.77 -19.20 5.77
C PRO A 286 -8.32 -20.13 6.90
N SER A 287 -8.13 -19.58 8.10
CA SER A 287 -7.84 -20.36 9.31
C SER A 287 -9.11 -20.94 9.97
N GLY A 288 -10.30 -20.59 9.48
CA GLY A 288 -11.59 -20.88 10.13
C GLY A 288 -11.97 -19.85 11.20
N GLU A 289 -11.03 -19.00 11.60
CA GLU A 289 -11.21 -17.86 12.51
C GLU A 289 -10.90 -16.57 11.75
N LYS A 290 -11.48 -15.44 12.18
CA LYS A 290 -11.09 -14.17 11.56
C LYS A 290 -9.68 -13.78 11.97
N ALA A 291 -9.38 -13.87 13.26
CA ALA A 291 -8.15 -13.35 13.83
C ALA A 291 -7.55 -14.38 14.77
N VAL A 292 -6.25 -14.62 14.63
CA VAL A 292 -5.50 -15.56 15.47
C VAL A 292 -4.23 -14.91 15.99
N ILE A 293 -3.87 -15.17 17.24
CA ILE A 293 -2.59 -14.71 17.84
C ILE A 293 -1.71 -15.93 18.05
N ARG A 294 -0.46 -15.86 17.60
CA ARG A 294 0.49 -16.98 17.69
C ARG A 294 1.94 -16.52 17.71
N LEU A 295 2.81 -17.38 18.23
CA LEU A 295 4.25 -17.17 18.15
C LEU A 295 4.73 -17.29 16.70
N ALA A 296 5.56 -16.35 16.29
CA ALA A 296 6.19 -16.33 14.99
C ALA A 296 7.15 -17.51 14.83
N THR A 297 7.02 -18.24 13.74
CA THR A 297 7.96 -19.29 13.35
C THR A 297 9.22 -18.70 12.69
N PRO A 298 10.34 -19.44 12.59
CA PRO A 298 11.50 -19.01 11.82
C PRO A 298 11.15 -18.66 10.36
N LYS A 299 10.19 -19.38 9.76
CA LYS A 299 9.72 -19.16 8.39
C LYS A 299 9.02 -17.81 8.24
N GLU A 300 8.16 -17.43 9.17
CA GLU A 300 7.46 -16.14 9.17
C GLU A 300 8.40 -14.96 9.40
N ARG A 301 9.34 -15.08 10.35
CA ARG A 301 10.40 -14.09 10.51
C ARG A 301 11.23 -13.94 9.25
N GLY A 302 11.58 -15.07 8.61
CA GLY A 302 12.26 -15.09 7.32
C GLY A 302 11.45 -14.42 6.22
N LEU A 303 10.13 -14.60 6.19
CA LEU A 303 9.23 -13.98 5.22
C LEU A 303 9.20 -12.46 5.36
N VAL A 304 9.04 -11.93 6.58
CA VAL A 304 9.05 -10.48 6.85
C VAL A 304 10.39 -9.88 6.43
N ARG A 305 11.50 -10.50 6.86
CA ARG A 305 12.85 -10.08 6.48
C ARG A 305 13.03 -10.09 4.96
N HIS A 306 12.61 -11.17 4.29
CA HIS A 306 12.73 -11.29 2.84
C HIS A 306 11.93 -10.21 2.10
N ALA A 307 10.73 -9.88 2.58
CA ALA A 307 9.88 -8.85 1.99
C ALA A 307 10.42 -7.43 2.17
N ILE A 308 11.24 -7.19 3.19
CA ILE A 308 12.00 -5.94 3.38
C ILE A 308 13.25 -5.94 2.49
N GLU A 309 13.94 -7.08 2.39
CA GLU A 309 15.07 -7.26 1.48
C GLU A 309 14.70 -7.07 0.01
N GLN A 310 13.46 -7.38 -0.34
CA GLN A 310 12.88 -7.11 -1.64
C GLN A 310 12.34 -5.69 -1.71
N GLY A 311 13.11 -4.78 -2.29
CA GLY A 311 12.49 -3.65 -2.99
C GLY A 311 12.56 -2.29 -2.32
N ARG A 312 13.05 -2.22 -1.08
CA ARG A 312 12.87 -1.06 -0.18
C ARG A 312 14.08 -0.14 -0.20
N GLU A 313 13.85 1.16 -0.11
CA GLU A 313 14.92 2.17 -0.22
C GLU A 313 15.64 2.31 1.11
N ARG A 314 14.93 2.08 2.23
CA ARG A 314 15.54 2.14 3.57
C ARG A 314 14.96 1.07 4.49
N TRP A 315 15.80 0.43 5.28
CA TRP A 315 15.33 -0.45 6.36
C TRP A 315 15.35 0.30 7.68
N ILE A 316 14.41 -0.06 8.55
CA ILE A 316 14.23 0.56 9.86
C ILE A 316 14.19 -0.55 10.91
N PHE A 317 14.98 -0.38 11.96
CA PHE A 317 15.07 -1.35 13.04
C PHE A 317 15.39 -0.64 14.36
N ALA A 318 15.06 -1.30 15.46
CA ALA A 318 15.00 -0.68 16.78
C ALA A 318 16.31 -0.81 17.57
N SER A 319 16.99 -1.95 17.50
CA SER A 319 18.07 -2.25 18.44
C SER A 319 19.46 -2.30 17.78
N PRO A 320 20.54 -1.96 18.52
CA PRO A 320 21.91 -2.20 18.07
C PRO A 320 22.17 -3.67 17.73
N GLU A 321 21.58 -4.62 18.46
CA GLU A 321 21.73 -6.06 18.21
C GLU A 321 21.11 -6.46 16.86
N GLN A 322 20.04 -5.78 16.44
CA GLN A 322 19.49 -5.94 15.09
C GLN A 322 20.43 -5.40 14.02
N LYS A 323 21.21 -4.35 14.32
CA LYS A 323 22.24 -3.80 13.41
C LYS A 323 23.29 -4.85 13.07
N ASP A 324 23.71 -5.64 14.05
CA ASP A 324 24.75 -6.66 13.86
C ASP A 324 24.31 -7.82 12.96
N ARG A 325 23.00 -7.96 12.77
CA ARG A 325 22.36 -8.95 11.88
C ARG A 325 22.16 -8.45 10.45
N LEU A 326 22.47 -7.19 10.18
CA LEU A 326 22.36 -6.63 8.83
C LEU A 326 23.32 -7.34 7.86
N PRO A 327 22.93 -7.47 6.58
CA PRO A 327 23.83 -7.99 5.56
C PRO A 327 25.07 -7.10 5.42
N LYS A 328 26.26 -7.63 5.70
CA LYS A 328 27.52 -6.86 5.65
C LYS A 328 28.04 -6.61 4.23
N THR A 329 27.72 -7.51 3.29
CA THR A 329 28.31 -7.52 1.95
C THR A 329 27.28 -7.49 0.82
N LYS A 330 25.99 -7.52 1.15
CA LYS A 330 24.92 -7.57 0.16
C LYS A 330 24.70 -6.18 -0.42
N LYS A 331 24.91 -6.04 -1.74
CA LYS A 331 24.50 -4.84 -2.49
C LYS A 331 23.02 -4.96 -2.86
N PHE A 332 22.23 -3.93 -2.60
CA PHE A 332 20.81 -3.90 -2.95
C PHE A 332 20.59 -3.18 -4.28
N GLY A 333 21.19 -3.71 -5.36
CA GLY A 333 21.07 -3.13 -6.70
C GLY A 333 19.70 -3.30 -7.36
N ARG A 334 18.77 -4.01 -6.72
CA ARG A 334 17.41 -4.26 -7.22
C ARG A 334 16.42 -3.67 -6.24
N ARG A 335 15.34 -3.09 -6.77
CA ARG A 335 14.24 -2.55 -5.96
C ARG A 335 12.88 -2.83 -6.60
N THR A 336 11.80 -2.35 -6.00
CA THR A 336 10.49 -2.41 -6.64
C THR A 336 10.47 -1.48 -7.86
N GLN A 337 10.10 -2.00 -9.02
CA GLN A 337 10.05 -1.28 -10.29
C GLN A 337 8.73 -1.54 -11.00
N MET A 338 8.35 -0.66 -11.91
CA MET A 338 7.23 -0.90 -12.79
C MET A 338 7.57 -2.04 -13.75
N ARG A 339 6.62 -2.97 -13.92
CA ARG A 339 6.68 -4.03 -14.92
C ARG A 339 5.48 -3.90 -15.86
N MET A 340 5.76 -3.86 -17.16
CA MET A 340 4.75 -3.72 -18.21
C MET A 340 4.91 -4.84 -19.24
N ARG A 341 3.79 -5.48 -19.60
CA ARG A 341 3.75 -6.57 -20.56
C ARG A 341 2.54 -6.45 -21.48
N CYS A 342 2.73 -6.58 -22.79
CA CYS A 342 1.60 -6.81 -23.66
C CYS A 342 0.89 -8.12 -23.31
N SER A 343 -0.43 -8.08 -23.34
CA SER A 343 -1.34 -9.18 -23.04
C SER A 343 -2.51 -9.13 -24.01
N GLN A 344 -3.00 -10.30 -24.44
CA GLN A 344 -4.26 -10.44 -25.15
C GLN A 344 -5.46 -10.52 -24.20
N TRP A 345 -5.24 -10.30 -22.91
CA TRP A 345 -6.28 -10.36 -21.88
C TRP A 345 -6.30 -9.04 -21.13
N THR A 346 -7.45 -8.35 -21.21
CA THR A 346 -7.71 -7.15 -20.43
C THR A 346 -7.61 -7.45 -18.93
N PRO A 347 -7.44 -6.42 -18.06
CA PRO A 347 -7.49 -6.60 -16.61
C PRO A 347 -8.78 -7.26 -16.09
N ARG A 348 -9.87 -7.19 -16.87
CA ARG A 348 -11.17 -7.84 -16.58
C ARG A 348 -11.29 -9.25 -17.15
N GLY A 349 -10.20 -9.84 -17.66
CA GLY A 349 -10.19 -11.19 -18.22
C GLY A 349 -10.85 -11.33 -19.58
N ARG A 350 -11.18 -10.24 -20.28
CA ARG A 350 -11.69 -10.31 -21.66
C ARG A 350 -10.55 -10.47 -22.65
N TYR A 351 -10.72 -11.37 -23.60
CA TYR A 351 -9.80 -11.57 -24.71
C TYR A 351 -9.84 -10.35 -25.67
N VAL A 352 -8.68 -9.96 -26.19
CA VAL A 352 -8.51 -8.93 -27.21
C VAL A 352 -8.00 -9.60 -28.47
N GLU A 353 -8.81 -9.63 -29.52
CA GLU A 353 -8.44 -10.24 -30.79
C GLU A 353 -7.30 -9.47 -31.47
N PRO A 354 -6.29 -10.17 -32.04
CA PRO A 354 -5.30 -9.56 -32.90
C PRO A 354 -5.96 -8.77 -34.05
N PRO A 355 -5.42 -7.61 -34.44
CA PRO A 355 -4.11 -7.08 -34.07
C PRO A 355 -4.09 -6.35 -32.72
N GLY A 356 -5.18 -6.35 -31.94
CA GLY A 356 -5.25 -5.70 -30.64
C GLY A 356 -4.39 -6.34 -29.54
N CYS A 357 -3.96 -5.53 -28.59
CA CYS A 357 -3.44 -5.98 -27.30
C CYS A 357 -3.68 -4.91 -26.22
N CYS A 358 -3.45 -5.27 -24.95
CA CYS A 358 -3.43 -4.34 -23.83
C CYS A 358 -2.16 -4.52 -23.01
N VAL A 359 -1.79 -3.52 -22.21
CA VAL A 359 -0.62 -3.59 -21.34
C VAL A 359 -1.05 -3.99 -19.93
N GLU A 360 -0.59 -5.16 -19.47
CA GLU A 360 -0.65 -5.55 -18.07
C GLU A 360 0.41 -4.76 -17.29
N GLN A 361 -0.03 -4.04 -16.27
CA GLN A 361 0.82 -3.34 -15.32
C GLN A 361 0.96 -4.17 -14.03
N SER A 362 2.18 -4.32 -13.54
CA SER A 362 2.47 -4.97 -12.26
C SER A 362 3.74 -4.42 -11.62
N ASP A 363 3.97 -4.76 -10.35
CA ASP A 363 5.24 -4.47 -9.68
C ASP A 363 6.26 -5.59 -9.98
N GLY A 364 7.49 -5.22 -10.30
CA GLY A 364 8.63 -6.11 -10.50
C GLY A 364 9.73 -5.86 -9.48
N PHE A 365 10.51 -6.88 -9.13
CA PHE A 365 11.74 -6.72 -8.36
C PHE A 365 12.93 -6.77 -9.33
N SER A 366 13.49 -5.63 -9.70
CA SER A 366 14.50 -5.52 -10.77
C SER A 366 15.43 -4.32 -10.57
N VAL A 367 16.47 -4.21 -11.41
CA VAL A 367 17.41 -3.07 -11.38
C VAL A 367 16.78 -1.79 -11.91
N GLY A 368 15.80 -1.91 -12.80
CA GLY A 368 15.01 -0.80 -13.35
C GLY A 368 13.69 -1.30 -13.94
N PRO A 369 12.91 -0.41 -14.57
CA PRO A 369 11.66 -0.75 -15.22
C PRO A 369 11.81 -1.95 -16.17
N ASP A 370 10.84 -2.84 -16.13
CA ASP A 370 10.83 -4.07 -16.91
C ASP A 370 9.68 -4.00 -17.92
N VAL A 371 9.97 -3.56 -19.15
CA VAL A 371 8.98 -3.37 -20.23
C VAL A 371 9.22 -4.41 -21.31
N ALA A 372 8.18 -5.15 -21.69
CA ALA A 372 8.24 -6.03 -22.87
C ALA A 372 6.92 -5.94 -23.64
N LEU A 373 7.00 -5.39 -24.84
CA LEU A 373 5.86 -5.11 -25.71
C LEU A 373 5.82 -6.12 -26.85
N CYS A 374 4.66 -6.28 -27.47
CA CYS A 374 4.53 -7.09 -28.67
C CYS A 374 4.97 -6.32 -29.92
N GLU A 375 5.27 -7.05 -31.00
CA GLU A 375 5.75 -6.47 -32.27
C GLU A 375 4.63 -5.83 -33.12
N GLN A 376 3.40 -5.74 -32.60
CA GLN A 376 2.24 -5.23 -33.35
C GLN A 376 2.28 -3.70 -33.58
N GLY A 377 3.25 -3.00 -32.99
CA GLY A 377 3.39 -1.54 -33.12
C GLY A 377 2.27 -0.73 -32.45
N LEU A 378 1.48 -1.35 -31.57
CA LEU A 378 0.38 -0.69 -30.84
C LEU A 378 0.84 0.16 -29.65
N HIS A 379 2.07 -0.07 -29.18
CA HIS A 379 2.64 0.59 -28.03
C HIS A 379 4.04 1.08 -28.35
N VAL A 380 4.41 2.21 -27.75
CA VAL A 380 5.70 2.86 -27.96
C VAL A 380 6.59 2.59 -26.75
N ASP A 381 7.90 2.37 -26.97
CA ASP A 381 8.85 2.25 -25.86
C ASP A 381 8.91 3.56 -25.04
N ALA A 382 9.12 3.43 -23.72
CA ALA A 382 9.22 4.57 -22.81
C ALA A 382 10.57 4.57 -22.07
N PRO A 383 11.69 4.91 -22.73
CA PRO A 383 13.00 4.91 -22.10
C PRO A 383 13.10 5.87 -20.89
N ALA A 384 12.32 6.96 -20.88
CA ALA A 384 12.27 7.92 -19.79
C ALA A 384 11.84 7.31 -18.44
N MET A 385 11.20 6.14 -18.43
CA MET A 385 10.93 5.41 -17.18
C MET A 385 12.21 5.14 -16.36
N TRP A 386 13.36 4.98 -17.03
CA TRP A 386 14.65 4.69 -16.39
C TRP A 386 15.22 5.87 -15.60
N GLU A 387 14.78 7.10 -15.87
CA GLU A 387 15.16 8.29 -15.10
C GLU A 387 14.66 8.22 -13.65
N HIS A 388 13.73 7.31 -13.38
CA HIS A 388 13.11 7.08 -12.07
C HIS A 388 13.45 5.69 -11.49
N ALA A 389 14.52 5.02 -11.96
CA ALA A 389 14.88 3.66 -11.57
C ALA A 389 15.56 3.52 -10.21
#